data_AF-A0A845WA75-F1
#
_entry.id   AF-A0A845WA75-F1
#
_cell.length_a   1.000
_cell.length_b   1.000
_cell.length_c   1.000
_cell.angle_alpha   90.00
_cell.angle_beta   90.00
_cell.angle_gamma   90.00
#
_symmetry.space_group_name_H-M   'P 1'
#
loop_
_entity.id
_entity.type
_entity.pdbx_description
1 polymer ?
#
loop_
_entity_poly.entity_id
_entity_poly.type
_entity_poly.pdbx_seq_one_letter_code
_entity_poly.pdbx_strand_id
1 'polypeptide(L)' 'MDHSDSNLPPKPRFVAYLPDLITQEDYLDSPKQQKLRVRIDITDEGVEILGDSMYAHLVEELLAQLGAEEIERMLCG' A
#
# COMPACT_ATOMS: atom_id res chain seq x y z
N MET A 1 4.01 12.50 31.15
CA MET A 1 4.74 12.61 29.87
C MET A 1 3.70 12.44 28.80
N ASP A 2 3.59 13.46 27.95
CA ASP A 2 2.49 13.72 27.04
C ASP A 2 2.55 12.74 25.85
N HIS A 3 1.57 11.85 25.73
CA HIS A 3 1.40 10.93 24.59
C HIS A 3 0.33 11.51 23.66
N SER A 4 0.62 12.62 22.96
CA SER A 4 -0.38 13.30 22.12
C SER A 4 0.07 13.60 20.68
N ASP A 5 1.22 13.12 20.22
CA ASP A 5 1.73 13.47 18.88
C ASP A 5 1.32 12.53 17.73
N SER A 6 0.65 11.40 17.99
CA SER A 6 0.46 10.34 16.99
C SER A 6 -0.93 10.26 16.37
N ASN A 7 -1.55 11.40 16.02
CA ASN A 7 -2.88 11.40 15.38
C ASN A 7 -3.00 12.29 14.14
N LEU A 8 -1.87 12.77 13.60
CA LEU A 8 -1.86 13.45 12.31
C LEU A 8 -1.77 12.40 11.19
N PRO A 9 -2.66 12.46 10.18
CA PRO A 9 -2.56 11.54 9.05
C PRO A 9 -1.19 11.72 8.36
N PRO A 10 -0.57 10.63 7.90
CA PRO A 10 0.73 10.70 7.24
C PRO A 10 0.65 11.65 6.06
N LYS A 11 1.57 12.63 6.01
CA LYS A 11 1.62 13.58 4.90
C LYS A 11 2.20 12.88 3.68
N PRO A 12 1.52 12.91 2.51
CA PRO A 12 2.07 12.32 1.30
C PRO A 12 3.36 13.05 0.92
N ARG A 13 4.41 12.28 0.62
CA ARG A 13 5.71 12.78 0.17
C ARG A 13 5.94 12.37 -1.27
N PHE A 14 6.42 13.29 -2.09
CA PHE A 14 6.87 12.95 -3.43
C PHE A 14 8.11 12.04 -3.39
N VAL A 15 8.08 10.97 -4.17
CA VAL A 15 9.21 10.05 -4.34
C VAL A 15 9.73 10.16 -5.77
N ALA A 16 11.05 10.28 -5.92
CA ALA A 16 11.68 10.48 -7.23
C ALA A 16 11.60 9.22 -8.12
N TYR A 17 11.40 8.06 -7.50
CA TYR A 17 11.26 6.79 -8.18
C TYR A 17 10.27 5.91 -7.41
N LEU A 18 9.36 5.28 -8.14
CA LEU A 18 8.43 4.27 -7.64
C LEU A 18 8.50 3.10 -8.63
N PRO A 19 8.88 1.89 -8.20
CA PRO A 19 8.96 0.75 -9.11
C PRO A 19 7.55 0.25 -9.45
N ASP A 20 7.29 -0.03 -10.72
CA ASP A 20 6.08 -0.73 -11.13
C ASP A 20 6.12 -2.19 -10.62
N LEU A 21 5.04 -2.65 -10.01
CA LEU A 21 4.93 -4.05 -9.57
C LEU A 21 4.16 -4.90 -10.60
N ILE A 22 3.36 -4.28 -11.46
CA ILE A 22 2.66 -4.91 -12.58
C ILE A 22 3.39 -4.55 -13.88
N THR A 23 3.81 -5.59 -14.60
CA THR A 23 4.49 -5.47 -15.90
C THR A 23 3.49 -5.49 -17.05
N GLN A 24 3.93 -5.13 -18.26
CA GLN A 24 3.08 -5.20 -19.45
C GLN A 24 2.58 -6.62 -19.72
N GLU A 25 3.42 -7.63 -19.49
CA GLU A 25 3.06 -9.04 -19.66
C GLU A 25 1.91 -9.44 -18.72
N ASP A 26 1.88 -8.88 -17.51
CA ASP A 26 0.82 -9.15 -16.55
C ASP A 26 -0.57 -8.70 -17.03
N TYR A 27 -0.64 -7.67 -17.90
CA TYR A 27 -1.89 -7.22 -18.54
C TYR A 27 -2.38 -8.20 -19.59
N LEU A 28 -1.47 -8.84 -20.32
CA LEU A 28 -1.81 -9.79 -21.38
C LEU A 28 -2.32 -11.12 -20.78
N ASP A 29 -1.78 -11.51 -19.62
CA ASP A 29 -2.11 -12.77 -18.95
C ASP A 29 -3.36 -12.70 -18.06
N SER A 30 -3.97 -11.52 -17.89
CA SER A 30 -5.14 -11.32 -17.02
C SER A 30 -6.34 -10.78 -17.80
N PRO A 31 -7.15 -11.64 -18.45
CA PRO A 31 -8.27 -11.21 -19.31
C PRO A 31 -9.33 -10.38 -18.56
N LYS A 32 -9.43 -10.55 -17.24
CA LYS A 32 -10.34 -9.79 -16.37
C LYS A 32 -9.72 -8.49 -15.83
N GLN A 33 -8.42 -8.28 -16.00
CA GLN A 33 -7.67 -7.12 -15.51
C GLN A 33 -7.79 -6.85 -14.00
N GLN A 34 -8.24 -7.84 -13.22
CA GLN A 34 -8.44 -7.73 -11.77
C GLN A 34 -7.20 -8.23 -11.02
N LYS A 35 -6.04 -7.63 -11.29
CA LYS A 35 -4.78 -7.98 -10.62
C LYS A 35 -4.37 -6.86 -9.69
N LEU A 36 -4.18 -7.21 -8.42
CA LEU A 36 -3.56 -6.38 -7.40
C LEU A 36 -2.25 -7.06 -6.98
N ARG A 37 -1.17 -6.29 -6.92
CA ARG A 37 0.09 -6.69 -6.30
C ARG A 37 0.44 -5.74 -5.18
N VAL A 38 0.86 -6.30 -4.06
CA VAL A 38 1.32 -5.56 -2.89
C VAL A 38 2.70 -6.07 -2.50
N ARG A 39 3.64 -5.16 -2.29
CA ARG A 39 4.93 -5.43 -1.65
C ARG A 39 4.93 -4.77 -0.29
N ILE A 40 5.33 -5.53 0.72
CA ILE A 40 5.47 -5.05 2.10
C ILE A 40 6.91 -5.30 2.49
N ASP A 41 7.62 -4.23 2.82
CA ASP A 41 9.01 -4.28 3.25
C ASP A 41 9.14 -3.69 4.65
N ILE A 42 9.87 -4.39 5.52
CA ILE A 42 10.24 -3.87 6.84
C ILE A 42 11.59 -3.18 6.70
N THR A 43 11.65 -1.90 7.06
CA THR A 43 12.85 -1.07 6.99
C THR A 43 13.20 -0.54 8.38
N ASP A 44 14.39 0.04 8.53
CA ASP A 44 14.80 0.68 9.79
C ASP A 44 13.94 1.90 10.16
N GLU A 45 13.21 2.48 9.19
CA GLU A 45 12.31 3.63 9.38
C GLU A 45 10.85 3.23 9.64
N GLY A 46 10.52 1.93 9.54
CA GLY A 46 9.17 1.40 9.69
C GLY A 46 8.77 0.48 8.52
N VAL A 47 7.47 0.39 8.27
CA VAL A 47 6.93 -0.47 7.21
C VAL A 47 6.66 0.34 5.94
N GLU A 48 7.21 -0.11 4.82
CA GLU A 48 6.87 0.38 3.48
C GLU A 48 5.82 -0.55 2.85
N ILE A 49 4.75 0.03 2.31
CA ILE A 49 3.73 -0.70 1.54
C ILE A 49 3.65 -0.07 0.16
N LEU A 50 3.91 -0.88 -0.87
CA LEU A 50 3.74 -0.50 -2.26
C LEU A 50 2.63 -1.34 -2.88
N GLY A 51 1.57 -0.69 -3.34
CA GLY A 51 0.45 -1.31 -4.02
C GLY A 51 0.39 -0.92 -5.49
N ASP A 52 0.12 -1.88 -6.36
CA ASP A 52 -0.06 -1.67 -7.80
C ASP A 52 -1.24 -2.49 -8.31
N SER A 53 -2.06 -1.87 -9.16
CA SER A 53 -3.27 -2.45 -9.72
C SER A 53 -3.54 -1.85 -11.08
N MET A 54 -4.09 -2.66 -11.98
CA MET A 54 -4.62 -2.17 -13.27
C MET A 54 -5.76 -1.16 -13.07
N TYR A 55 -6.39 -1.18 -11.89
CA TYR A 55 -7.41 -0.25 -11.48
C TYR A 55 -7.05 0.30 -10.09
N ALA A 56 -6.51 1.52 -10.05
CA ALA A 56 -6.05 2.16 -8.81
C ALA A 56 -7.12 2.20 -7.70
N HIS A 57 -8.38 2.45 -8.06
CA HIS A 57 -9.49 2.49 -7.11
C HIS A 57 -9.68 1.18 -6.34
N LEU A 58 -9.32 0.02 -6.91
CA LEU A 58 -9.44 -1.27 -6.21
C LEU A 58 -8.44 -1.38 -5.06
N VAL A 59 -7.27 -0.75 -5.16
CA VAL A 59 -6.28 -0.69 -4.07
C VAL A 59 -6.86 0.13 -2.92
N GLU A 60 -7.40 1.31 -3.24
CA GLU A 60 -8.00 2.21 -2.26
C GLU A 60 -9.21 1.58 -1.56
N GLU A 61 -10.10 0.94 -2.31
CA GLU A 61 -11.26 0.23 -1.78
C GLU A 61 -10.85 -0.91 -0.86
N LEU A 62 -9.84 -1.71 -1.24
CA LEU A 62 -9.37 -2.82 -0.41
C LEU A 62 -8.75 -2.31 0.89
N LEU A 63 -7.90 -1.28 0.82
CA LEU A 63 -7.28 -0.69 2.01
C LEU A 63 -8.32 -0.04 2.92
N ALA A 64 -9.34 0.62 2.35
CA ALA A 64 -10.45 1.17 3.10
C ALA A 64 -11.29 0.09 3.80
N GLN A 65 -11.50 -1.06 3.16
CA GLN A 65 -12.22 -2.20 3.73
C GLN A 65 -11.45 -2.89 4.85
N LEU A 66 -10.13 -3.03 4.71
CA LEU A 66 -9.28 -3.59 5.77
C LEU A 66 -9.34 -2.74 7.04
N GLY A 67 -9.33 -1.41 6.85
CA GLY A 67 -9.31 -0.45 7.95
C GLY A 67 -7.92 -0.26 8.56
N ALA A 68 -7.64 0.96 9.01
CA ALA A 68 -6.32 1.35 9.50
C ALA A 68 -5.87 0.50 10.71
N GLU A 69 -6.79 0.17 11.61
CA GLU A 69 -6.50 -0.62 12.82
C GLU A 69 -6.04 -2.05 12.48
N GLU A 70 -6.66 -2.68 11.47
CA GLU A 70 -6.29 -4.04 11.07
C GLU A 70 -4.95 -4.06 10.35
N ILE A 71 -4.71 -3.07 9.50
CA ILE A 71 -3.41 -2.89 8.83
C ILE A 71 -2.31 -2.70 9.89
N GLU A 72 -2.52 -1.84 10.89
CA GLU A 72 -1.56 -1.64 11.98
C GLU A 72 -1.28 -2.95 12.74
N ARG A 73 -2.32 -3.72 13.08
CA ARG A 73 -2.15 -5.05 13.73
C ARG A 73 -1.32 -6.02 12.90
N MET A 74 -1.59 -6.11 11.59
CA MET A 74 -0.87 -7.03 10.70
C MET A 74 0.62 -6.66 10.56
N LEU A 75 0.96 -5.39 10.75
CA LEU A 75 2.31 -4.87 10.54
C LEU A 75 3.12 -4.74 11.82
N CYS A 76 2.47 -4.46 12.95
CA CYS A 76 3.14 -4.19 14.22
C CYS A 76 3.33 -5.42 15.11
N GLY A 77 2.61 -6.52 14.87
CA GLY A 77 2.73 -7.78 15.63
C GLY A 77 2.19 -7.68 17.06
#